data_AF-A0A7L4QEP5-F1
#
_entry.id   AF-A0A7L4QEP5-F1
#
_cell.length_a   1.000
_cell.length_b   1.000
_cell.length_c   1.000
_cell.angle_alpha   90.00
_cell.angle_beta   90.00
_cell.angle_gamma   90.00
#
_symmetry.space_group_name_H-M   'P 1'
#
loop_
_entity.id
_entity.type
_entity.pdbx_description
1 polymer ?
#
loop_
_entity_poly.entity_id
_entity_poly.type
_entity_poly.pdbx_seq_one_letter_code
_entity_poly.pdbx_strand_id
1 'polypeptide(L)'
;MTDVIKKDGRRERFDEEKLKASIMAAAREAGVMNRRWVKDVIENVSASAIAFSRGKKEVEAKKLREMILSDLDKLEVKIADAWRDFDKKEK
;
A
#
# COMPACT_ATOMS: atom_id res chain seq x y z
N MET A 1 12.69 -3.68 14.71
CA MET A 1 11.76 -2.53 14.73
C MET A 1 12.04 -1.72 13.48
N THR A 2 11.04 -1.53 12.63
CA THR A 2 11.16 -0.78 11.38
C THR A 2 10.41 0.54 11.53
N ASP A 3 11.04 1.65 11.14
CA ASP A 3 10.39 2.96 11.06
C ASP A 3 10.13 3.35 9.60
N VAL A 4 9.03 4.07 9.36
CA VAL A 4 8.66 4.63 8.07
C VAL A 4 8.98 6.12 8.06
N ILE A 5 9.76 6.54 7.07
CA ILE A 5 10.06 7.96 6.82
C ILE A 5 8.99 8.53 5.90
N LYS A 6 8.20 9.47 6.43
CA LYS A 6 7.13 10.17 5.71
C LYS A 6 7.71 11.24 4.77
N LYS A 7 6.86 11.80 3.89
CA LYS A 7 7.25 12.82 2.91
C LYS A 7 7.84 14.09 3.56
N ASP A 8 7.38 14.43 4.77
CA ASP A 8 7.85 15.57 5.57
C ASP A 8 9.09 15.25 6.42
N GLY A 9 9.68 14.05 6.27
CA GLY A 9 10.82 13.59 7.06
C GLY A 9 10.47 13.03 8.43
N ARG A 10 9.19 13.09 8.84
CA ARG A 10 8.73 12.50 10.10
C ARG A 10 8.90 10.99 10.08
N ARG A 11 9.27 10.42 11.23
CA ARG A 11 9.40 8.98 11.42
C ARG A 11 8.20 8.47 12.21
N GLU A 12 7.58 7.42 11.72
CA GLU A 12 6.54 6.67 12.43
C GLU A 12 6.90 5.20 12.49
N ARG A 13 6.43 4.49 13.51
CA ARG A 13 6.60 3.03 13.54
C ARG A 13 5.88 2.42 12.33
N PHE A 14 6.51 1.47 11.66
CA PHE A 14 5.82 0.69 10.61
C PHE A 14 4.61 -0.03 11.21
N ASP A 15 3.45 0.21 10.61
CA ASP A 15 2.17 -0.31 11.05
C ASP A 15 1.58 -1.15 9.90
N GLU A 16 1.57 -2.47 10.11
CA GLU A 16 1.08 -3.46 9.14
C GLU A 16 -0.43 -3.30 8.89
N GLU A 17 -1.21 -2.98 9.92
CA GLU A 17 -2.66 -2.82 9.82
C GLU A 17 -3.00 -1.55 9.04
N LYS A 18 -2.28 -0.45 9.29
CA LYS A 18 -2.43 0.81 8.55
C LYS A 18 -2.10 0.65 7.06
N LEU A 19 -1.06 -0.12 6.73
CA LEU A 19 -0.69 -0.40 5.35
C LEU A 19 -1.81 -1.17 4.64
N LYS A 20 -2.28 -2.26 5.23
CA LYS A 20 -3.37 -3.08 4.70
C LYS A 20 -4.67 -2.30 4.57
N ALA A 21 -5.01 -1.48 5.57
CA ALA A 21 -6.17 -0.60 5.54
C ALA A 21 -6.12 0.40 4.37
N SER A 22 -4.93 0.91 4.04
CA SER A 22 -4.73 1.82 2.90
C SER A 22 -4.99 1.11 1.56
N ILE A 23 -4.48 -0.12 1.38
CA ILE A 23 -4.76 -0.93 0.18
C ILE A 23 -6.26 -1.26 0.09
N MET A 24 -6.90 -1.60 1.21
CA MET A 24 -8.33 -1.87 1.25
C MET A 24 -9.18 -0.63 0.92
N ALA A 25 -8.76 0.56 1.35
CA ALA A 25 -9.44 1.81 1.02
C ALA A 25 -9.37 2.08 -0.50
N ALA A 26 -8.21 1.88 -1.13
CA ALA A 26 -8.08 1.98 -2.58
C ALA A 26 -8.97 0.95 -3.31
N ALA A 27 -9.09 -0.28 -2.80
CA ALA A 27 -9.97 -1.28 -3.38
C ALA A 27 -11.47 -0.95 -3.26
N ARG A 28 -11.87 -0.28 -2.18
CA ARG A 28 -13.24 0.25 -2.01
C ARG A 28 -13.51 1.37 -3.01
N GLU A 29 -12.60 2.33 -3.12
CA GLU A 29 -12.72 3.46 -4.05
C GLU A 29 -12.77 2.98 -5.52
N ALA A 30 -12.00 1.93 -5.85
CA ALA A 30 -12.03 1.29 -7.16
C ALA A 30 -13.34 0.54 -7.46
N GLY A 31 -14.24 0.36 -6.48
CA GLY A 31 -15.51 -0.34 -6.67
C GLY A 31 -15.37 -1.84 -6.93
N VAL A 32 -14.27 -2.46 -6.49
CA VAL A 32 -13.96 -3.88 -6.79
C VAL A 32 -14.13 -4.84 -5.60
N MET A 33 -14.50 -4.34 -4.43
CA MET A 33 -14.58 -5.14 -3.19
C MET A 33 -15.54 -6.34 -3.25
N ASN A 34 -16.51 -6.34 -4.16
CA ASN A 34 -17.43 -7.46 -4.37
C ASN A 34 -16.81 -8.62 -5.19
N ARG A 35 -15.64 -8.42 -5.80
CA ARG A 35 -14.97 -9.45 -6.59
C ARG A 35 -14.26 -10.44 -5.68
N ARG A 36 -14.45 -11.74 -5.96
CA ARG A 36 -13.95 -12.84 -5.11
C ARG A 36 -12.43 -12.79 -4.86
N TRP A 37 -11.64 -12.44 -5.87
CA TRP A 37 -10.17 -12.46 -5.81
C TRP A 37 -9.55 -11.21 -5.16
N VAL A 38 -10.33 -10.14 -4.92
CA VAL A 38 -9.76 -8.87 -4.44
C VAL A 38 -9.19 -9.00 -3.03
N LYS A 39 -9.78 -9.84 -2.18
CA LYS A 39 -9.22 -10.13 -0.86
C LYS A 39 -7.81 -10.73 -0.98
N ASP A 40 -7.63 -11.71 -1.87
CA ASP A 40 -6.32 -12.35 -2.08
C ASP A 40 -5.29 -11.36 -2.65
N VAL A 41 -5.71 -10.46 -3.55
CA VAL A 41 -4.84 -9.38 -4.04
C VAL A 41 -4.39 -8.47 -2.89
N ILE A 42 -5.31 -8.04 -2.02
CA ILE A 42 -4.99 -7.19 -0.86
C ILE A 42 -4.01 -7.91 0.08
N GLU A 43 -4.26 -9.18 0.41
CA GLU A 43 -3.36 -9.96 1.28
C GLU A 43 -1.97 -10.12 0.66
N ASN A 44 -1.89 -10.49 -0.62
CA ASN A 44 -0.62 -10.73 -1.31
C ASN A 44 0.23 -9.45 -1.39
N VAL A 45 -0.38 -8.33 -1.78
CA VAL A 45 0.33 -7.04 -1.88
C VAL A 45 0.76 -6.54 -0.50
N SER A 46 -0.11 -6.70 0.52
CA SER A 46 0.24 -6.34 1.90
C SER A 46 1.42 -7.18 2.39
N ALA A 47 1.38 -8.49 2.19
CA ALA A 47 2.43 -9.41 2.61
C ALA A 47 3.77 -9.11 1.92
N SER A 48 3.76 -8.77 0.63
CA SER A 48 4.94 -8.34 -0.13
C SER A 48 5.59 -7.09 0.49
N ALA A 49 4.79 -6.05 0.74
CA ALA A 49 5.27 -4.80 1.34
C ALA A 49 5.76 -4.98 2.80
N ILE A 50 5.09 -5.82 3.59
CA ILE A 50 5.48 -6.19 4.95
C ILE A 50 6.81 -6.97 4.92
N ALA A 51 6.94 -7.95 4.03
CA ALA A 51 8.18 -8.71 3.89
C ALA A 51 9.36 -7.79 3.50
N PHE A 52 9.12 -6.81 2.63
CA PHE A 52 10.12 -5.81 2.25
C PHE A 52 10.54 -4.89 3.41
N SER A 53 9.66 -4.62 4.37
CA SER A 53 9.96 -3.74 5.51
C SER A 53 10.64 -4.47 6.67
N ARG A 54 10.45 -5.79 6.78
CA ARG A 54 11.09 -6.63 7.80
C ARG A 54 12.62 -6.60 7.66
N GLY A 55 13.31 -6.53 8.80
CA GLY A 55 14.78 -6.50 8.86
C GLY A 55 15.42 -5.14 8.55
N LYS A 56 14.64 -4.15 8.11
CA LYS A 56 15.14 -2.79 7.89
C LYS A 56 15.00 -1.94 9.14
N LYS A 57 15.98 -1.08 9.37
CA LYS A 57 15.87 -0.04 10.41
C LYS A 57 14.83 1.01 10.00
N GLU A 58 14.90 1.45 8.76
CA GLU A 58 14.07 2.52 8.20
C GLU A 58 13.67 2.21 6.76
N VAL A 59 12.46 2.63 6.37
CA VAL A 59 11.93 2.53 5.00
C VAL A 59 11.20 3.81 4.64
N GLU A 60 11.45 4.34 3.44
CA GLU A 60 10.69 5.49 2.97
C GLU A 60 9.24 5.09 2.62
N ALA A 61 8.27 5.89 3.05
CA ALA A 61 6.86 5.72 2.70
C ALA A 61 6.66 5.71 1.17
N LYS A 62 7.43 6.54 0.46
CA LYS A 62 7.45 6.58 -1.00
C LYS A 62 7.84 5.24 -1.60
N LYS A 63 8.85 4.56 -1.03
CA LYS A 63 9.33 3.27 -1.53
C LYS A 63 8.32 2.14 -1.32
N LEU A 64 7.65 2.11 -0.17
CA LEU A 64 6.55 1.19 0.09
C LEU A 64 5.41 1.40 -0.91
N ARG A 65 5.03 2.67 -1.14
CA ARG A 65 3.99 3.02 -2.10
C ARG A 65 4.35 2.58 -3.53
N GLU A 66 5.57 2.84 -4.00
CA GLU A 66 6.00 2.42 -5.34
C GLU A 66 5.96 0.90 -5.52
N MET A 67 6.37 0.14 -4.50
CA MET A 67 6.27 -1.32 -4.50
C MET A 67 4.82 -1.79 -4.58
N ILE A 68 3.94 -1.24 -3.73
CA ILE A 68 2.51 -1.58 -3.71
C ILE A 68 1.87 -1.31 -5.08
N LEU A 69 2.11 -0.13 -5.67
CA LEU A 69 1.56 0.21 -6.97
C LEU A 69 2.08 -0.71 -8.08
N SER A 70 3.37 -1.06 -8.06
CA SER A 70 3.96 -2.01 -9.01
C SER A 70 3.33 -3.41 -8.93
N ASP A 71 3.02 -3.88 -7.72
CA ASP A 71 2.35 -5.17 -7.55
C ASP A 71 0.86 -5.08 -7.95
N LEU A 72 0.18 -3.98 -7.62
CA LEU A 72 -1.21 -3.76 -8.03
C LEU A 72 -1.37 -3.58 -9.54
N ASP A 73 -0.42 -2.94 -10.23
CA ASP A 73 -0.44 -2.81 -11.69
C ASP A 73 -0.43 -4.18 -12.39
N LYS A 74 0.15 -5.20 -11.75
CA LYS A 74 0.18 -6.58 -12.28
C LYS A 74 -1.07 -7.37 -11.92
N LEU A 75 -1.64 -7.11 -10.73
CA LEU A 75 -2.69 -7.95 -10.15
C LEU A 75 -4.11 -7.38 -10.34
N GLU A 76 -4.30 -6.07 -10.13
CA GLU A 76 -5.59 -5.39 -10.29
C GLU A 76 -5.36 -3.88 -10.49
N VAL A 77 -5.18 -3.48 -11.76
CA VAL A 77 -4.91 -2.08 -12.17
C VAL A 77 -5.92 -1.09 -11.62
N LYS A 78 -7.20 -1.47 -11.47
CA LYS A 78 -8.23 -0.57 -10.94
C LYS A 78 -7.93 -0.06 -9.52
N ILE A 79 -7.33 -0.91 -8.68
CA ILE A 79 -6.92 -0.52 -7.32
C ILE A 79 -5.72 0.43 -7.39
N ALA A 80 -4.77 0.16 -8.29
CA ALA A 80 -3.60 1.03 -8.49
C ALA A 80 -4.03 2.43 -8.97
N ASP A 81 -4.98 2.51 -9.90
CA ASP A 81 -5.51 3.77 -10.42
C ASP A 81 -6.27 4.55 -9.35
N ALA A 82 -7.15 3.90 -8.59
CA ALA A 82 -7.85 4.53 -7.48
C ALA A 82 -6.89 5.09 -6.42
N TRP A 83 -5.81 4.36 -6.11
CA TRP A 83 -4.76 4.86 -5.22
C TRP A 83 -4.08 6.10 -5.82
N ARG A 84 -3.67 6.05 -7.10
CA ARG A 84 -3.01 7.20 -7.75
C ARG A 84 -3.91 8.43 -7.77
N ASP A 85 -5.21 8.26 -7.95
CA ASP A 85 -6.17 9.36 -7.92
C ASP A 85 -6.35 9.94 -6.52
N PHE A 86 -6.33 9.10 -5.48
CA PHE A 86 -6.26 9.56 -4.10
C PHE A 86 -5.00 10.40 -3.85
N ASP A 87 -3.82 9.94 -4.28
CA ASP A 87 -2.58 10.71 -4.10
C ASP A 87 -2.54 12.05 -4.85
N LYS A 88 -3.29 12.16 -5.97
CA LYS A 88 -3.44 13.43 -6.69
C LYS A 88 -4.33 14.41 -5.91
N LYS A 89 -5.32 13.91 -5.17
CA LYS A 89 -6.24 14.72 -4.36
C LYS A 89 -5.60 15.18 -3.04
N GLU A 90 -4.76 14.34 -2.43
CA GLU A 90 -4.04 14.62 -1.18
C GLU A 90 -2.75 15.44 -1.36
N LYS A 91 -2.52 15.98 -2.56
CA LYS A 91 -1.22 16.54 -2.97
C LYS A 91 -0.96 17.96 -2.48
#